data_AF-A0A6A4X893-F1
#
_entry.id   AF-A0A6A4X893-F1
#
_cell.length_a   1.000
_cell.length_b   1.000
_cell.length_c   1.000
_cell.angle_alpha   90.00
_cell.angle_beta   90.00
_cell.angle_gamma   90.00
#
_symmetry.space_group_name_H-M   'P 1'
#
loop_
_entity.id
_entity.type
_entity.pdbx_description
1 polymer ?
#
loop_
_entity_poly.entity_id
_entity_poly.type
_entity_poly.pdbx_seq_one_letter_code
_entity_poly.pdbx_strand_id
1 'polypeptide(L)'
;MMSAIYVLFANENWLFSVLVLVAGEDEDVEDLFGLDYSQIRAPKGIGDNASEVQLDTAIVSRLWVPNTFFVHVQSVTRPMLLSDASGIILYQNKTVSHSSLYLTKYTCNLDYHKYPMDTQRCVVRIQSCSYSELSFEVLLARKVRNSVLSVYVPSTMLIIVSWLSLWVPPKLVPGRMVLAITTLLTLTGLFNANVSQSMPEVSYVKALDVWILACIVFVFGTIVEYIVVLRLFYDGDQTAPSPDKRAQEVSWTECRKWSGVEKAGVLEKVSRALSPVMFLIFNVVYWGYYLTTD
;
A
#
# COMPACT_ATOMS: atom_id res chain seq x y z
N MET A 1 -2.57 26.65 28.18
CA MET A 1 -3.40 25.63 27.50
C MET A 1 -2.97 25.57 26.03
N MET A 2 -2.81 24.40 25.38
CA MET A 2 -2.47 24.34 23.94
C MET A 2 -3.72 24.65 23.11
N SER A 3 -3.71 25.72 22.32
CA SER A 3 -4.91 26.27 21.66
C SER A 3 -5.08 25.84 20.20
N ALA A 4 -4.00 25.49 19.48
CA ALA A 4 -4.14 24.96 18.11
C ALA A 4 -2.92 24.15 17.66
N ILE A 5 -3.19 23.04 16.95
CA ILE A 5 -2.20 22.27 16.18
C ILE A 5 -2.62 22.26 14.71
N TYR A 6 -1.78 22.84 13.85
CA TYR A 6 -1.93 22.72 12.40
C TYR A 6 -0.97 21.66 11.89
N VAL A 7 -1.51 20.62 11.26
CA VAL A 7 -0.74 19.53 10.63
C VAL A 7 -0.66 19.77 9.13
N LEU A 8 0.55 20.04 8.63
CA LEU A 8 0.84 20.05 7.20
C LEU A 8 1.63 18.80 6.83
N PHE A 9 1.14 18.05 5.84
CA PHE A 9 1.75 16.82 5.34
C PHE A 9 2.72 17.12 4.21
N ALA A 10 4.01 16.82 4.40
CA ALA A 10 4.99 16.75 3.33
C ALA A 10 5.41 15.28 3.12
N ASN A 11 5.33 14.81 1.86
CA ASN A 11 5.60 13.41 1.50
C ASN A 11 6.93 13.31 0.74
N GLU A 12 7.98 12.79 1.38
CA GLU A 12 9.19 12.30 0.72
C GLU A 12 9.62 10.97 1.35
N ASN A 13 9.73 9.91 0.55
CA ASN A 13 10.33 8.61 0.88
C ASN A 13 9.91 7.98 2.22
N TRP A 14 8.69 7.46 2.31
CA TRP A 14 8.21 6.62 3.42
C TRP A 14 8.15 7.29 4.80
N LEU A 15 8.45 8.58 4.87
CA LEU A 15 8.43 9.40 6.07
C LEU A 15 7.32 10.43 5.92
N PHE A 16 6.34 10.39 6.82
CA PHE A 16 5.39 11.49 6.94
C PHE A 16 6.02 12.55 7.84
N SER A 17 6.30 13.72 7.26
CA SER A 17 6.73 14.87 8.03
C SER A 17 5.49 15.60 8.49
N VAL A 18 5.26 15.61 9.80
CA VAL A 18 4.19 16.38 10.43
C VAL A 18 4.81 17.70 10.84
N LEU A 19 4.40 18.77 10.17
CA LEU A 19 4.62 20.11 10.67
C LEU A 19 3.66 20.30 11.85
N VAL A 20 4.19 20.46 13.06
CA VAL A 20 3.35 20.77 14.24
C VAL A 20 3.57 22.23 14.59
N LEU A 21 2.55 23.05 14.37
CA LEU A 21 2.45 24.35 15.02
C LEU A 21 1.93 24.12 16.43
N VAL A 22 2.78 24.33 17.44
CA VAL A 22 2.32 24.38 18.83
C VAL A 22 2.03 25.84 19.14
N ALA A 23 0.76 26.22 19.16
CA ALA A 23 0.31 27.50 19.71
C ALA A 23 -0.29 27.24 21.10
N GLY A 24 0.30 27.82 22.14
CA GLY A 24 -0.24 27.79 23.51
C GLY A 24 -0.77 29.16 23.89
N GLU A 25 -1.96 29.20 24.50
CA GLU A 25 -2.53 30.36 25.16
C GLU A 25 -2.73 29.97 26.62
N ASP A 26 -2.02 30.63 27.55
CA ASP A 26 -2.22 30.42 28.98
C ASP A 26 -3.23 31.44 29.50
N GLU A 27 -4.40 30.97 29.93
CA GLU A 27 -5.48 31.80 30.48
C GLU A 27 -5.39 32.03 32.00
N ASP A 28 -4.49 31.39 32.73
CA ASP A 28 -4.33 31.58 34.18
C ASP A 28 -2.83 31.67 34.55
N VAL A 29 -2.29 32.90 34.57
CA VAL A 29 -0.83 33.15 34.66
C VAL A 29 -0.34 33.33 36.11
N GLU A 30 -1.06 32.87 37.13
CA GLU A 30 -0.60 33.03 38.53
C GLU A 30 -0.36 31.75 39.35
N ASP A 31 -0.94 30.59 39.04
CA ASP A 31 -1.06 29.55 40.09
C ASP A 31 -0.34 28.20 39.92
N LEU A 32 0.41 27.91 38.84
CA LEU A 32 0.93 26.54 38.65
C LEU A 32 2.45 26.33 38.73
N PHE A 33 3.32 27.34 38.59
CA PHE A 33 4.78 27.08 38.52
C PHE A 33 5.72 28.08 39.20
N GLY A 34 5.24 28.97 40.07
CA GLY A 34 6.11 29.76 40.95
C GLY A 34 7.17 30.62 40.23
N LEU A 35 6.89 31.04 39.00
CA LEU A 35 7.70 32.00 38.26
C LEU A 35 6.97 33.35 38.27
N ASP A 36 7.64 34.36 38.81
CA ASP A 36 7.15 35.74 38.85
C ASP A 36 7.33 36.42 37.49
N TYR A 37 6.33 36.29 36.62
CA TYR A 37 6.30 36.92 35.30
C TYR A 37 6.11 38.45 35.36
N SER A 38 5.98 39.06 36.55
CA SER A 38 5.99 40.53 36.71
C SER A 38 7.32 41.18 36.29
N GLN A 39 8.39 40.39 36.14
CA GLN A 39 9.68 40.85 35.64
C GLN A 39 9.78 40.93 34.11
N ILE A 40 8.82 40.37 33.36
CA ILE A 40 8.73 40.61 31.92
C ILE A 40 8.12 41.98 31.70
N ARG A 41 8.98 42.99 31.68
CA ARG A 41 8.59 44.35 31.35
C ARG A 41 8.20 44.39 29.88
N ALA A 42 6.89 44.45 29.60
CA ALA A 42 6.39 44.78 28.27
C ALA A 42 7.16 46.01 27.75
N PRO A 43 7.59 46.04 26.49
CA PRO A 43 8.34 47.18 25.96
C PRO A 43 7.53 48.45 26.22
N LYS A 44 8.14 49.42 26.93
CA LYS A 44 7.52 50.71 27.22
C LYS A 44 7.26 51.41 25.88
N GLY A 45 6.00 51.47 25.47
CA GLY A 45 5.62 51.95 24.13
C GLY A 45 4.45 51.21 23.49
N ILE A 46 3.76 50.29 24.18
CA ILE A 46 2.40 49.89 23.79
C ILE A 46 1.55 51.15 23.78
N GLY A 47 1.32 51.71 22.59
CA GLY A 47 0.33 52.75 22.41
C GLY A 47 -1.04 52.18 22.75
N ASP A 48 -1.88 52.97 23.42
CA ASP A 48 -3.17 52.58 24.01
C ASP A 48 -4.19 51.92 23.02
N ASN A 49 -3.86 51.82 21.73
CA ASN A 49 -4.70 51.24 20.68
C ASN A 49 -4.24 49.88 20.14
N ALA A 50 -3.07 49.36 20.52
CA ALA A 50 -2.57 48.07 20.01
C ALA A 50 -2.92 46.93 20.97
N SER A 51 -3.86 46.06 20.58
CA SER A 51 -4.32 44.90 21.37
C SER A 51 -3.28 43.79 21.53
N GLU A 52 -2.26 43.78 20.66
CA GLU A 52 -1.24 42.75 20.59
C GLU A 52 0.11 43.35 20.18
N VAL A 53 1.20 42.79 20.70
CA VAL A 53 2.58 43.13 20.32
C VAL A 53 3.32 41.86 19.95
N GLN A 54 3.89 41.84 18.75
CA GLN A 54 4.80 40.79 18.32
C GLN A 54 6.20 41.06 18.88
N LEU A 55 6.75 40.09 19.62
CA LEU A 55 8.11 40.15 20.15
C LEU A 55 9.10 39.46 19.23
N ASP A 56 10.33 39.96 19.24
CA ASP A 56 11.45 39.32 18.56
C ASP A 56 11.80 37.96 19.19
N THR A 57 12.14 36.99 18.35
CA THR A 57 12.41 35.59 18.74
C THR A 57 13.69 35.44 19.56
N ALA A 58 14.60 36.42 19.54
CA ALA A 58 15.78 36.45 20.40
C ALA A 58 15.44 36.45 21.90
N ILE A 59 14.26 36.97 22.28
CA ILE A 59 13.78 37.07 23.66
C ILE A 59 13.28 35.71 24.20
N VAL A 60 12.99 34.73 23.31
CA VAL A 60 12.54 33.37 23.69
C VAL A 60 13.48 32.72 24.72
N SER A 61 14.80 32.95 24.60
CA SER A 61 15.81 32.40 25.51
C SER A 61 15.68 32.85 26.98
N ARG A 62 14.92 33.93 27.23
CA ARG A 62 14.66 34.50 28.56
C ARG A 62 13.24 34.24 29.05
N LEU A 63 12.39 33.67 28.20
CA LEU A 63 11.02 33.29 28.51
C LEU A 63 10.99 31.82 28.91
N TRP A 64 10.27 31.49 29.98
CA TRP A 64 9.98 30.08 30.26
C TRP A 64 9.00 29.57 29.22
N VAL A 65 9.35 28.44 28.60
CA VAL A 65 8.51 27.72 27.66
C VAL A 65 8.28 26.31 28.23
N PRO A 66 7.08 25.74 28.08
CA PRO A 66 6.79 24.43 28.62
C PRO A 66 7.67 23.37 27.95
N ASN A 67 8.19 22.44 28.76
CA ASN A 67 8.95 21.29 28.27
C ASN A 67 8.01 20.23 27.68
N THR A 68 7.56 20.47 26.45
CA THR A 68 6.73 19.55 25.67
C THR A 68 7.61 18.68 24.79
N PHE A 69 7.41 17.37 24.82
CA PHE A 69 8.12 16.43 23.97
C PHE A 69 7.15 15.58 23.15
N PHE A 70 7.61 15.18 21.97
CA PHE A 70 6.86 14.31 21.07
C PHE A 70 7.17 12.85 21.39
N VAL A 71 6.14 12.05 21.62
CA VAL A 71 6.29 10.62 21.94
C VAL A 71 6.29 9.80 20.65
N HIS A 72 7.09 8.73 20.59
CA HIS A 72 7.22 7.86 19.41
C HIS A 72 7.67 8.62 18.14
N VAL A 73 8.67 9.48 18.29
CA VAL A 73 9.29 10.23 17.19
C VAL A 73 10.69 9.71 16.91
N GLN A 74 10.99 9.48 15.64
CA GLN A 74 12.32 9.08 15.16
C GLN A 74 13.28 10.27 15.13
N SER A 75 12.80 11.45 14.71
CA SER A 75 13.59 12.68 14.73
C SER A 75 12.70 13.92 14.85
N VAL A 76 13.13 14.87 15.66
CA VAL A 76 12.56 16.22 15.75
C VAL A 76 13.62 17.17 15.21
N THR A 77 13.28 17.98 14.21
CA THR A 77 14.18 19.00 13.66
C THR A 77 13.46 20.33 13.62
N ARG A 78 14.15 21.39 14.05
CA ARG A 78 13.71 22.77 13.83
C ARG A 78 14.50 23.33 12.65
N PRO A 79 13.89 23.48 11.46
CA PRO A 79 14.61 23.98 10.29
C PRO A 79 14.99 25.45 10.50
N MET A 80 16.24 25.81 10.20
CA MET A 80 16.76 27.18 10.38
C MET A 80 16.04 28.21 9.51
N LEU A 81 15.53 27.82 8.33
CA LEU A 81 14.68 28.70 7.49
C LEU A 81 13.30 29.00 8.12
N LEU A 82 12.88 28.20 9.09
CA LEU A 82 11.57 28.28 9.74
C LEU A 82 11.69 28.66 11.22
N SER A 83 12.90 28.85 11.75
CA SER A 83 13.10 29.37 13.11
C SER A 83 12.58 30.79 13.25
N ASP A 84 12.65 31.58 12.16
CA ASP A 84 12.19 32.97 12.14
C ASP A 84 10.66 33.07 12.00
N ALA A 85 9.99 31.97 11.62
CA ALA A 85 8.54 31.84 11.62
C ALA A 85 7.98 31.47 13.01
N SER A 86 8.85 31.26 14.02
CA SER A 86 8.41 31.23 15.41
C SER A 86 8.04 32.65 15.83
N GLY A 87 6.87 32.82 16.45
CA GLY A 87 6.35 34.12 16.81
C GLY A 87 5.89 34.11 18.25
N ILE A 88 6.28 35.14 19.00
CA ILE A 88 5.70 35.43 20.32
C ILE A 88 4.78 36.64 20.16
N ILE A 89 3.55 36.50 20.60
CA ILE A 89 2.59 37.59 20.69
C ILE A 89 2.24 37.78 22.16
N LEU A 90 2.41 39.01 22.65
CA LEU A 90 1.94 39.42 23.96
C LEU A 90 0.64 40.20 23.78
N TYR A 91 -0.41 39.75 24.45
CA TYR A 91 -1.71 40.42 24.46
C TYR A 91 -1.83 41.38 25.65
N GLN A 92 -2.71 42.38 25.54
CA GLN A 92 -2.95 43.36 26.61
C GLN A 92 -3.44 42.74 27.93
N ASN A 93 -4.13 41.60 27.86
CA ASN A 93 -4.56 40.81 29.01
C ASN A 93 -3.41 40.01 29.67
N LYS A 94 -2.15 40.28 29.28
CA LYS A 94 -0.92 39.61 29.73
C LYS A 94 -0.83 38.12 29.35
N THR A 95 -1.67 37.63 28.44
CA THR A 95 -1.48 36.30 27.88
C THR A 95 -0.35 36.33 26.85
N VAL A 96 0.44 35.26 26.84
CA VAL A 96 1.55 35.09 25.90
C VAL A 96 1.18 33.95 24.97
N SER A 97 1.08 34.25 23.68
CA SER A 97 1.01 33.22 22.64
C SER A 97 2.40 32.97 22.11
N HIS A 98 2.89 31.75 22.31
CA HIS A 98 4.14 31.28 21.71
C HIS A 98 3.80 30.25 20.64
N SER A 99 4.25 30.53 19.42
CA SER A 99 4.13 29.64 18.28
C SER A 99 5.50 29.19 17.84
N SER A 100 5.67 27.88 17.68
CA SER A 100 6.91 27.32 17.16
C SER A 100 6.65 26.17 16.22
N LEU A 101 7.52 26.07 15.21
CA LEU A 101 7.40 25.13 14.13
C LEU A 101 8.42 24.00 14.26
N TYR A 102 7.93 22.77 14.23
CA TYR A 102 8.77 21.57 14.27
C TYR A 102 8.50 20.68 13.06
N LEU A 103 9.58 20.16 12.48
CA LEU A 103 9.54 19.07 11.51
C LEU A 103 9.74 17.76 12.28
N THR A 104 8.67 17.00 12.44
CA THR A 104 8.68 15.77 13.23
C THR A 104 8.46 14.54 12.34
N LYS A 105 9.30 13.52 12.52
CA LYS A 105 9.16 12.20 11.85
C LYS A 105 8.66 11.18 12.86
N TYR A 106 7.38 10.87 12.83
CA TYR A 106 6.79 9.91 13.77
C TYR A 106 7.02 8.47 13.33
N THR A 107 7.14 7.58 14.32
CA THR A 107 7.04 6.14 14.08
C THR A 107 5.59 5.70 14.30
N CYS A 108 5.03 5.03 13.30
CA CYS A 108 3.67 4.50 13.35
C CYS A 108 3.71 3.02 12.97
N ASN A 109 3.02 2.18 13.74
CA ASN A 109 2.91 0.77 13.42
C ASN A 109 1.82 0.59 12.34
N LEU A 110 2.26 0.36 11.11
CA LEU A 110 1.38 0.24 9.95
C LEU A 110 0.97 -1.23 9.76
N ASP A 111 -0.30 -1.47 9.44
CA ASP A 111 -0.82 -2.81 9.15
C ASP A 111 -0.97 -3.02 7.63
N TYR A 112 -0.13 -3.88 7.06
CA TYR A 112 -0.09 -4.14 5.62
C TYR A 112 -0.95 -5.33 5.18
N HIS A 113 -1.78 -5.94 6.04
CA HIS A 113 -2.59 -7.10 5.65
C HIS A 113 -3.46 -6.84 4.40
N LYS A 114 -4.07 -5.65 4.32
CA LYS A 114 -4.90 -5.22 3.18
C LYS A 114 -4.15 -4.41 2.11
N TYR A 115 -2.82 -4.38 2.14
CA TYR A 115 -2.04 -3.61 1.18
C TYR A 115 -2.33 -4.01 -0.29
N PRO A 116 -2.58 -3.07 -1.22
CA PRO A 116 -2.48 -1.60 -1.12
C PRO A 116 -3.82 -0.87 -0.86
N MET A 117 -4.89 -1.61 -0.54
CA MET A 117 -6.24 -1.09 -0.24
C MET A 117 -6.41 -0.82 1.26
N ASP A 118 -5.32 -0.46 1.93
CA ASP A 118 -5.23 -0.26 3.36
C ASP A 118 -5.56 1.17 3.79
N THR A 119 -6.23 1.29 4.94
CA THR A 119 -6.39 2.54 5.68
C THR A 119 -5.59 2.45 6.97
N GLN A 120 -4.66 3.36 7.15
CA GLN A 120 -3.73 3.37 8.28
C GLN A 120 -4.18 4.39 9.32
N ARG A 121 -4.15 3.99 10.60
CA ARG A 121 -4.42 4.85 11.76
C ARG A 121 -3.11 5.13 12.48
N CYS A 122 -2.68 6.38 12.48
CA CYS A 122 -1.48 6.80 13.19
C CYS A 122 -1.83 7.77 14.31
N VAL A 123 -1.54 7.38 15.55
CA VAL A 123 -1.78 8.22 16.72
C VAL A 123 -0.53 9.06 16.99
N VAL A 124 -0.69 10.38 16.94
CA VAL A 124 0.34 11.33 17.34
C VAL A 124 0.10 11.70 18.80
N ARG A 125 1.16 11.65 19.61
CA ARG A 125 1.12 11.96 21.04
C ARG A 125 2.14 13.03 21.39
N ILE A 126 1.67 14.06 22.10
CA ILE A 126 2.48 15.14 22.64
C ILE A 126 2.28 15.12 24.15
N GLN A 127 3.39 15.07 24.88
CA GLN A 127 3.35 14.96 26.33
C GLN A 127 4.17 16.08 26.98
N SER A 128 3.73 16.54 28.15
CA SER A 128 4.50 17.42 29.02
C SER A 128 5.24 16.63 30.11
N CYS A 129 6.28 17.23 30.70
CA CYS A 129 6.99 16.64 31.85
C CYS A 129 6.06 16.30 33.05
N SER A 130 4.89 16.97 33.13
CA SER A 130 3.86 16.76 34.16
C SER A 130 2.83 15.68 33.80
N TYR A 131 3.10 14.82 32.81
CA TYR A 131 2.25 13.72 32.33
C TYR A 131 0.93 14.12 31.65
N SER A 132 0.66 15.40 31.40
CA SER A 132 -0.47 15.79 30.55
C SER A 132 -0.21 15.36 29.11
N GLU A 133 -1.15 14.61 28.52
CA GLU A 133 -1.04 14.07 27.15
C GLU A 133 -2.11 14.68 26.24
N LEU A 134 -1.67 15.16 25.10
CA LEU A 134 -2.52 15.49 23.96
C LEU A 134 -2.28 14.45 22.87
N SER A 135 -3.35 13.79 22.42
CA SER A 135 -3.29 12.83 21.34
C SER A 135 -4.32 13.12 20.26
N PHE A 136 -3.93 12.89 19.01
CA PHE A 136 -4.85 12.96 17.87
C PHE A 136 -4.57 11.83 16.90
N GLU A 137 -5.62 11.34 16.24
CA GLU A 137 -5.53 10.26 15.27
C GLU A 137 -5.48 10.82 13.85
N VAL A 138 -4.49 10.38 13.08
CA VAL A 138 -4.35 10.67 11.65
C VAL A 138 -4.76 9.44 10.87
N LEU A 139 -5.77 9.60 10.02
CA LEU A 139 -6.21 8.59 9.06
C LEU A 139 -5.49 8.81 7.72
N LEU A 140 -4.68 7.84 7.31
CA LEU A 140 -3.97 7.86 6.04
C LEU A 140 -4.56 6.79 5.12
N ALA A 141 -5.04 7.21 3.95
CA ALA A 141 -5.53 6.30 2.91
C ALA A 141 -4.62 6.35 1.68
N ARG A 142 -4.28 5.17 1.14
CA ARG A 142 -3.43 5.04 -0.05
C ARG A 142 -4.25 5.25 -1.33
N LYS A 143 -3.68 5.97 -2.31
CA LYS A 143 -4.27 6.07 -3.65
C LYS A 143 -4.06 4.77 -4.43
N VAL A 144 -5.08 3.91 -4.42
CA VAL A 144 -5.06 2.57 -5.01
C VAL A 144 -4.82 2.58 -6.54
N ARG A 145 -5.27 3.62 -7.26
CA ARG A 145 -5.20 3.72 -8.73
C ARG A 145 -3.81 3.42 -9.32
N ASN A 146 -2.75 3.96 -8.73
CA ASN A 146 -1.41 3.78 -9.28
C ASN A 146 -0.95 2.33 -9.15
N SER A 147 -1.16 1.73 -7.97
CA SER A 147 -0.85 0.32 -7.72
C SER A 147 -1.65 -0.63 -8.61
N VAL A 148 -2.92 -0.31 -8.90
CA VAL A 148 -3.76 -1.09 -9.82
C VAL A 148 -3.21 -1.06 -11.25
N LEU A 149 -2.86 0.12 -11.77
CA LEU A 149 -2.36 0.26 -13.14
C LEU A 149 -0.96 -0.34 -13.33
N SER A 150 -0.10 -0.28 -12.32
CA SER A 150 1.29 -0.77 -12.42
C SER A 150 1.46 -2.25 -12.11
N VAL A 151 0.55 -2.87 -11.34
CA VAL A 151 0.70 -4.28 -10.91
C VAL A 151 -0.48 -5.15 -11.32
N TYR A 152 -1.71 -4.75 -10.99
CA TYR A 152 -2.90 -5.57 -11.24
C TYR A 152 -3.22 -5.66 -12.73
N VAL A 153 -3.28 -4.53 -13.45
CA VAL A 153 -3.57 -4.52 -14.89
C VAL A 153 -2.57 -5.34 -15.70
N PRO A 154 -1.23 -5.14 -15.62
CA PRO A 154 -0.30 -5.95 -16.39
C PRO A 154 -0.33 -7.43 -15.99
N SER A 155 -0.51 -7.77 -14.71
CA SER A 155 -0.66 -9.18 -14.32
C SER A 155 -1.93 -9.83 -14.88
N THR A 156 -3.08 -9.13 -14.89
CA THR A 156 -4.30 -9.64 -15.56
C THR A 156 -4.09 -9.86 -17.06
N MET A 157 -3.37 -8.96 -17.74
CA MET A 157 -3.05 -9.12 -19.16
C MET A 157 -2.16 -10.34 -19.41
N LEU A 158 -1.21 -10.62 -18.53
CA LEU A 158 -0.40 -11.85 -18.61
C LEU A 158 -1.22 -13.13 -18.40
N ILE A 159 -2.22 -13.11 -17.52
CA ILE A 159 -3.17 -14.23 -17.38
C ILE A 159 -3.99 -14.43 -18.64
N ILE A 160 -4.46 -13.34 -19.27
CA ILE A 160 -5.19 -13.41 -20.54
C ILE A 160 -4.28 -14.00 -21.64
N VAL A 161 -3.02 -13.58 -21.73
CA VAL A 161 -2.04 -14.15 -22.69
C VAL A 161 -1.81 -15.64 -22.43
N SER A 162 -1.67 -16.05 -21.17
CA SER A 162 -1.53 -17.45 -20.77
C SER A 162 -2.75 -18.28 -21.18
N TRP A 163 -3.97 -17.77 -21.00
CA TRP A 163 -5.20 -18.42 -21.47
C TRP A 163 -5.31 -18.49 -23.00
N LEU A 164 -4.98 -17.40 -23.71
CA LEU A 164 -5.02 -17.37 -25.18
C LEU A 164 -4.06 -18.38 -25.81
N SER A 165 -2.99 -18.78 -25.12
CA SER A 165 -2.08 -19.83 -25.58
C SER A 165 -2.78 -21.19 -25.81
N LEU A 166 -3.89 -21.46 -25.10
CA LEU A 166 -4.67 -22.69 -25.22
C LEU A 166 -5.46 -22.80 -26.54
N TRP A 167 -5.58 -21.71 -27.28
CA TRP A 167 -6.24 -21.66 -28.59
C TRP A 167 -5.32 -22.01 -29.76
N VAL A 168 -4.00 -21.93 -29.58
CA VAL A 168 -3.00 -22.25 -30.61
C VAL A 168 -3.04 -23.73 -30.97
N PRO A 169 -2.66 -24.23 -32.15
CA PRO A 169 -2.41 -25.64 -32.44
C PRO A 169 -1.67 -26.51 -31.40
N PRO A 170 -2.06 -27.73 -30.92
CA PRO A 170 -1.09 -28.58 -30.21
C PRO A 170 0.06 -29.08 -31.13
N LYS A 171 -0.13 -28.99 -32.46
CA LYS A 171 0.90 -29.30 -33.47
C LYS A 171 2.08 -28.32 -33.45
N LEU A 172 1.91 -27.12 -32.90
CA LEU A 172 2.95 -26.09 -32.80
C LEU A 172 3.48 -26.01 -31.35
N VAL A 173 4.08 -27.11 -30.90
CA VAL A 173 4.63 -27.29 -29.55
C VAL A 173 5.51 -26.13 -29.05
N PRO A 174 6.48 -25.61 -29.84
CA PRO A 174 7.39 -24.59 -29.31
C PRO A 174 6.71 -23.24 -29.03
N GLY A 175 5.62 -22.91 -29.74
CA GLY A 175 4.96 -21.61 -29.60
C GLY A 175 4.24 -21.47 -28.25
N ARG A 176 3.49 -22.50 -27.84
CA ARG A 176 2.69 -22.47 -26.59
C ARG A 176 3.58 -22.46 -25.34
N MET A 177 4.61 -23.30 -25.30
CA MET A 177 5.50 -23.44 -24.13
C MET A 177 6.28 -22.15 -23.84
N VAL A 178 6.77 -21.49 -24.88
CA VAL A 178 7.52 -20.23 -24.72
C VAL A 178 6.61 -19.14 -24.15
N LEU A 179 5.37 -19.01 -24.64
CA LEU A 179 4.41 -18.03 -24.09
C LEU A 179 4.10 -18.29 -22.60
N ALA A 180 3.93 -19.54 -22.19
CA ALA A 180 3.64 -19.89 -20.81
C ALA A 180 4.84 -19.71 -19.87
N ILE A 181 6.06 -20.03 -20.32
CA ILE A 181 7.28 -19.82 -19.52
C ILE A 181 7.63 -18.33 -19.43
N THR A 182 7.52 -17.60 -20.53
CA THR A 182 7.78 -16.15 -20.55
C THR A 182 6.79 -15.42 -19.64
N THR A 183 5.51 -15.77 -19.65
CA THR A 183 4.52 -15.16 -18.74
C THR A 183 4.87 -15.40 -17.27
N LEU A 184 5.31 -16.60 -16.89
CA LEU A 184 5.76 -16.91 -15.53
C LEU A 184 6.99 -16.08 -15.13
N LEU A 185 8.00 -15.99 -16.00
CA LEU A 185 9.20 -15.17 -15.77
C LEU A 185 8.84 -13.69 -15.62
N THR A 186 7.97 -13.18 -16.49
CA THR A 186 7.54 -11.78 -16.49
C THR A 186 6.80 -11.44 -15.21
N LEU A 187 5.94 -12.35 -14.72
CA LEU A 187 5.18 -12.15 -13.50
C LEU A 187 6.08 -12.11 -12.26
N THR A 188 7.07 -13.00 -12.17
CA THR A 188 8.08 -12.98 -11.08
C THR A 188 8.94 -11.71 -11.14
N GLY A 189 9.30 -11.25 -12.34
CA GLY A 189 10.04 -9.99 -12.52
C GLY A 189 9.24 -8.76 -12.08
N LEU A 190 7.95 -8.70 -12.43
CA LEU A 190 7.04 -7.62 -12.03
C LEU A 190 6.90 -7.51 -10.50
N PHE A 191 6.84 -8.64 -9.81
CA PHE A 191 6.80 -8.68 -8.34
C PHE A 191 8.07 -8.07 -7.73
N ASN A 192 9.23 -8.57 -8.14
CA ASN A 192 10.51 -8.10 -7.59
C ASN A 192 10.75 -6.61 -7.87
N ALA A 193 10.34 -6.11 -9.03
CA ALA A 193 10.54 -4.73 -9.42
C ALA A 193 9.62 -3.74 -8.66
N ASN A 194 8.33 -4.06 -8.53
CA ASN A 194 7.35 -3.10 -8.01
C ASN A 194 7.09 -3.26 -6.51
N VAL A 195 7.17 -4.48 -5.99
CA VAL A 195 6.67 -4.82 -4.65
C VAL A 195 7.80 -4.78 -3.63
N SER A 196 8.95 -5.40 -3.93
CA SER A 196 10.10 -5.42 -3.02
C SER A 196 10.81 -4.08 -2.85
N GLN A 197 10.64 -3.13 -3.79
CA GLN A 197 11.22 -1.78 -3.70
C GLN A 197 10.28 -0.77 -3.03
N SER A 198 8.97 -1.02 -3.11
CA SER A 198 7.95 -0.06 -2.71
C SER A 198 7.30 -0.39 -1.37
N MET A 199 7.90 -1.22 -0.50
CA MET A 199 7.42 -1.42 0.87
C MET A 199 8.51 -2.07 1.72
N PRO A 200 8.50 -1.86 3.05
CA PRO A 200 9.34 -2.62 3.97
C PRO A 200 8.99 -4.11 3.93
N GLU A 201 9.98 -4.98 4.17
CA GLU A 201 9.70 -6.41 4.29
C GLU A 201 8.89 -6.68 5.56
N VAL A 202 7.81 -7.45 5.40
CA VAL A 202 6.98 -7.92 6.51
C VAL A 202 6.76 -9.41 6.35
N SER A 203 6.76 -10.14 7.46
CA SER A 203 6.75 -11.61 7.47
C SER A 203 5.38 -12.24 7.19
N TYR A 204 4.29 -11.47 7.25
CA TYR A 204 2.94 -11.98 7.05
C TYR A 204 2.47 -11.85 5.60
N VAL A 205 1.44 -12.63 5.28
CA VAL A 205 0.80 -12.64 3.96
C VAL A 205 -0.03 -11.39 3.76
N LYS A 206 0.24 -10.68 2.66
CA LYS A 206 -0.48 -9.47 2.25
C LYS A 206 -1.51 -9.79 1.18
N ALA A 207 -2.53 -8.94 1.03
CA ALA A 207 -3.53 -9.07 -0.04
C ALA A 207 -2.89 -9.14 -1.45
N LEU A 208 -1.80 -8.41 -1.66
CA LEU A 208 -1.03 -8.46 -2.89
C LEU A 208 -0.31 -9.80 -3.10
N ASP A 209 0.22 -10.41 -2.04
CA ASP A 209 0.88 -11.73 -2.13
C ASP A 209 -0.12 -12.81 -2.52
N VAL A 210 -1.36 -12.74 -1.99
CA VAL A 210 -2.46 -13.65 -2.37
C VAL A 210 -2.80 -13.52 -3.85
N TRP A 211 -2.86 -12.28 -4.36
CA TRP A 211 -3.10 -12.03 -5.78
C TRP A 211 -2.02 -12.66 -6.67
N ILE A 212 -0.75 -12.39 -6.35
CA ILE A 212 0.38 -12.87 -7.14
C ILE A 212 0.50 -14.39 -7.07
N LEU A 213 0.31 -14.99 -5.89
CA LEU A 213 0.30 -16.44 -5.73
C LEU A 213 -0.83 -17.08 -6.55
N ALA A 214 -2.03 -16.50 -6.56
CA ALA A 214 -3.13 -16.96 -7.40
C ALA A 214 -2.76 -16.89 -8.89
N CYS A 215 -2.19 -15.76 -9.36
CA CYS A 215 -1.75 -15.63 -10.74
C CYS A 215 -0.66 -16.66 -11.12
N ILE A 216 0.31 -16.93 -10.24
CA ILE A 216 1.33 -17.96 -10.46
C ILE A 216 0.68 -19.34 -10.62
N VAL A 217 -0.26 -19.70 -9.74
CA VAL A 217 -0.98 -20.98 -9.80
C VAL A 217 -1.77 -21.11 -11.10
N PHE A 218 -2.41 -20.03 -11.57
CA PHE A 218 -3.12 -20.05 -12.85
C PHE A 218 -2.19 -20.26 -14.05
N VAL A 219 -1.07 -19.54 -14.12
CA VAL A 219 -0.08 -19.71 -15.20
C VAL A 219 0.50 -21.11 -15.17
N PHE A 220 0.89 -21.61 -14.00
CA PHE A 220 1.38 -22.96 -13.82
C PHE A 220 0.35 -24.02 -14.24
N GLY A 221 -0.94 -23.79 -13.94
CA GLY A 221 -2.05 -24.62 -14.38
C GLY A 221 -2.11 -24.78 -15.91
N THR A 222 -1.89 -23.69 -16.66
CA THR A 222 -1.85 -23.75 -18.14
C THR A 222 -0.66 -24.57 -18.67
N ILE A 223 0.49 -24.51 -17.98
CA ILE A 223 1.67 -25.34 -18.32
C ILE A 223 1.36 -26.82 -18.09
N VAL A 224 0.77 -27.14 -16.94
CA VAL A 224 0.41 -28.53 -16.60
C VAL A 224 -0.62 -29.09 -17.57
N GLU A 225 -1.68 -28.33 -17.87
CA GLU A 225 -2.69 -28.75 -18.85
C GLU A 225 -2.06 -29.04 -20.21
N TYR A 226 -1.17 -28.16 -20.68
CA TYR A 226 -0.50 -28.37 -21.94
C TYR A 226 0.36 -29.65 -21.96
N ILE A 227 1.07 -29.97 -20.87
CA ILE A 227 1.82 -31.22 -20.75
C ILE A 227 0.88 -32.44 -20.82
N VAL A 228 -0.29 -32.38 -20.18
CA VAL A 228 -1.29 -33.44 -20.23
C VAL A 228 -1.85 -33.62 -21.64
N VAL A 229 -2.18 -32.52 -22.33
CA VAL A 229 -2.63 -32.54 -23.73
C VAL A 229 -1.57 -33.17 -24.65
N LEU A 230 -0.29 -32.80 -24.48
CA LEU A 230 0.80 -33.34 -25.27
C LEU A 230 0.95 -34.85 -25.07
N ARG A 231 0.82 -35.34 -23.84
CA ARG A 231 0.86 -36.78 -23.53
C ARG A 231 -0.30 -37.53 -24.18
N LEU A 232 -1.52 -37.02 -24.08
CA LEU A 232 -2.71 -37.64 -24.68
C LEU A 232 -2.65 -37.64 -26.22
N PHE A 233 -2.11 -36.58 -26.81
CA PHE A 233 -1.92 -36.48 -28.26
C PHE A 233 -0.88 -37.49 -28.77
N TYR A 234 0.23 -37.65 -28.05
CA TYR A 234 1.27 -38.61 -28.40
C TYR A 234 0.80 -40.07 -28.30
N ASP A 235 0.06 -40.42 -27.25
CA ASP A 235 -0.53 -41.76 -27.06
C ASP A 235 -1.60 -42.09 -28.13
N GLY A 236 -2.33 -41.06 -28.57
CA GLY A 236 -3.32 -41.16 -29.65
C GLY A 236 -2.71 -41.41 -31.04
N ASP A 237 -1.51 -40.90 -31.31
CA ASP A 237 -0.81 -41.09 -32.60
C ASP A 237 -0.20 -42.51 -32.70
N GLN A 238 0.34 -43.05 -31.60
CA GLN A 238 0.87 -44.42 -31.58
C GLN A 238 -0.19 -45.51 -31.77
N THR A 239 -1.44 -45.23 -31.43
CA THR A 239 -2.55 -46.18 -31.55
C THR A 239 -3.27 -46.12 -32.91
N ALA A 240 -2.85 -45.24 -33.83
CA ALA A 240 -3.40 -45.15 -35.17
C ALA A 240 -2.89 -46.32 -36.06
N PRO A 241 -3.76 -47.20 -36.59
CA PRO A 241 -3.35 -48.25 -37.50
C PRO A 241 -2.78 -47.66 -38.80
N SER A 242 -1.74 -48.29 -39.36
CA SER A 242 -1.20 -47.90 -40.67
C SER A 242 -2.27 -48.05 -41.77
N PRO A 243 -2.23 -47.24 -42.84
CA PRO A 243 -3.24 -47.28 -43.89
C PRO A 243 -3.03 -48.51 -44.78
N ASP A 244 -3.45 -49.69 -44.32
CA ASP A 244 -3.64 -50.85 -45.19
C ASP A 244 -5.07 -50.84 -45.77
N LYS A 245 -5.15 -50.84 -47.10
CA LYS A 245 -6.38 -50.59 -47.87
C LYS A 245 -7.34 -51.80 -47.97
N ARG A 246 -7.34 -52.75 -47.02
CA ARG A 246 -8.09 -54.00 -47.24
C ARG A 246 -8.87 -54.62 -46.08
N ALA A 247 -8.87 -54.09 -44.86
CA ALA A 247 -9.62 -54.76 -43.80
C ALA A 247 -10.35 -53.78 -42.87
N GLN A 248 -11.65 -53.61 -43.08
CA GLN A 248 -12.54 -53.24 -41.98
C GLN A 248 -13.98 -53.69 -42.28
N GLU A 249 -14.27 -54.94 -41.95
CA GLU A 249 -15.62 -55.31 -41.49
C GLU A 249 -15.80 -54.68 -40.10
N VAL A 250 -16.77 -53.78 -39.97
CA VAL A 250 -17.09 -53.10 -38.73
C VAL A 250 -17.99 -54.02 -37.89
N SER A 251 -17.44 -54.56 -36.81
CA SER A 251 -18.20 -55.29 -35.78
C SER A 251 -18.84 -54.30 -34.80
N TRP A 252 -20.17 -54.37 -34.64
CA TRP A 252 -20.97 -53.42 -33.85
C TRP A 252 -21.12 -53.78 -32.36
N THR A 253 -20.34 -54.72 -31.84
CA THR A 253 -20.51 -55.26 -30.47
C THR A 253 -19.51 -54.74 -29.43
N GLU A 254 -18.57 -53.85 -29.78
CA GLU A 254 -17.65 -53.23 -28.83
C GLU A 254 -18.06 -51.81 -28.43
N CYS A 255 -18.10 -51.56 -27.12
CA CYS A 255 -18.34 -50.23 -26.57
C CYS A 255 -17.18 -49.30 -26.99
N ARG A 256 -17.50 -48.22 -27.72
CA ARG A 256 -16.52 -47.34 -28.36
C ARG A 256 -15.54 -46.75 -27.34
N LYS A 257 -14.30 -47.22 -27.34
CA LYS A 257 -13.22 -46.72 -26.48
C LYS A 257 -12.66 -45.43 -27.07
N TRP A 258 -12.69 -44.33 -26.31
CA TRP A 258 -12.22 -43.03 -26.76
C TRP A 258 -10.71 -43.04 -27.07
N SER A 259 -10.33 -42.61 -28.27
CA SER A 259 -8.92 -42.42 -28.67
C SER A 259 -8.28 -41.28 -27.85
N GLY A 260 -6.96 -41.35 -27.61
CA GLY A 260 -6.20 -40.30 -26.93
C GLY A 260 -6.38 -38.92 -27.57
N VAL A 261 -6.52 -38.87 -28.90
CA VAL A 261 -6.79 -37.63 -29.66
C VAL A 261 -8.15 -37.03 -29.32
N GLU A 262 -9.16 -37.88 -29.13
CA GLU A 262 -10.53 -37.46 -28.82
C GLU A 262 -10.62 -36.93 -27.38
N LYS A 263 -9.91 -37.58 -26.44
CA LYS A 263 -9.78 -37.10 -25.05
C LYS A 263 -9.03 -35.78 -24.95
N ALA A 264 -7.94 -35.62 -25.70
CA ALA A 264 -7.19 -34.37 -25.76
C ALA A 264 -8.07 -33.21 -26.27
N GLY A 265 -8.89 -33.45 -27.29
CA GLY A 265 -9.82 -32.46 -27.82
C GLY A 265 -10.92 -32.04 -26.83
N VAL A 266 -11.45 -32.99 -26.03
CA VAL A 266 -12.41 -32.66 -24.96
C VAL A 266 -11.71 -31.88 -23.84
N LEU A 267 -10.51 -32.28 -23.45
CA LEU A 267 -9.74 -31.60 -22.41
C LEU A 267 -9.44 -30.15 -22.79
N GLU A 268 -8.98 -29.89 -24.02
CA GLU A 268 -8.75 -28.53 -24.50
C GLU A 268 -10.05 -27.70 -24.51
N LYS A 269 -11.18 -28.27 -24.93
CA LYS A 269 -12.49 -27.56 -24.91
C LYS A 269 -12.91 -27.19 -23.49
N VAL A 270 -12.73 -28.11 -22.53
CA VAL A 270 -13.06 -27.88 -21.13
C VAL A 270 -12.12 -26.83 -20.53
N SER A 271 -10.80 -26.93 -20.76
CA SER A 271 -9.82 -25.98 -20.22
C SER A 271 -10.02 -24.56 -20.75
N ARG A 272 -10.36 -24.41 -22.04
CA ARG A 272 -10.67 -23.11 -22.65
C ARG A 272 -11.83 -22.38 -21.97
N ALA A 273 -12.82 -23.10 -21.46
CA ALA A 273 -13.96 -22.54 -20.74
C ALA A 273 -13.70 -22.42 -19.22
N LEU A 274 -13.03 -23.41 -18.62
CA LEU A 274 -12.80 -23.47 -17.18
C LEU A 274 -11.83 -22.37 -16.70
N SER A 275 -10.75 -22.13 -17.45
CA SER A 275 -9.72 -21.15 -17.07
C SER A 275 -10.26 -19.73 -16.87
N PRO A 276 -11.02 -19.13 -17.82
CA PRO A 276 -11.59 -17.80 -17.62
C PRO A 276 -12.68 -17.79 -16.54
N VAL A 277 -13.48 -18.85 -16.41
CA VAL A 277 -14.52 -18.94 -15.36
C VAL A 277 -13.88 -18.93 -13.97
N MET A 278 -12.83 -19.72 -13.76
CA MET A 278 -12.09 -19.75 -12.50
C MET A 278 -11.45 -18.39 -12.17
N PHE A 279 -10.86 -17.72 -13.17
CA PHE A 279 -10.28 -16.39 -12.96
C PHE A 279 -11.35 -15.33 -12.64
N LEU A 280 -12.52 -15.39 -13.27
CA LEU A 280 -13.63 -14.49 -12.97
C LEU A 280 -14.17 -14.71 -11.55
N ILE A 281 -14.37 -15.96 -11.14
CA ILE A 281 -14.79 -16.29 -9.77
C ILE A 281 -13.76 -15.75 -8.76
N PHE A 282 -12.47 -15.98 -9.02
CA PHE A 282 -11.40 -15.44 -8.18
C PHE A 282 -11.45 -13.93 -8.08
N ASN A 283 -11.63 -13.20 -9.20
CA ASN A 283 -11.74 -11.74 -9.16
C ASN A 283 -12.94 -11.28 -8.34
N VAL A 284 -14.12 -11.89 -8.51
CA VAL A 284 -15.32 -11.51 -7.75
C VAL A 284 -15.09 -11.71 -6.24
N VAL A 285 -14.51 -12.84 -5.84
CA VAL A 285 -14.22 -13.13 -4.43
C VAL A 285 -13.12 -12.22 -3.88
N TYR A 286 -12.02 -12.05 -4.63
CA TYR A 286 -10.86 -11.25 -4.22
C TYR A 286 -11.26 -9.78 -4.02
N TRP A 287 -11.84 -9.17 -5.04
CA TRP A 287 -12.25 -7.78 -4.97
C TRP A 287 -13.40 -7.60 -3.98
N GLY A 288 -14.35 -8.55 -3.91
CA GLY A 288 -15.43 -8.53 -2.91
C GLY A 288 -14.90 -8.52 -1.47
N TYR A 289 -13.90 -9.34 -1.16
CA TYR A 289 -13.34 -9.43 0.20
C TYR A 289 -12.42 -8.25 0.55
N TYR A 290 -11.57 -7.82 -0.38
CA TYR A 290 -10.55 -6.79 -0.10
C TYR A 290 -11.04 -5.35 -0.31
N LEU A 291 -12.13 -5.11 -1.06
CA LEU A 291 -12.74 -3.77 -1.17
C LEU A 291 -13.78 -3.49 -0.09
N THR A 292 -14.37 -4.50 0.56
CA THR A 292 -15.26 -4.27 1.70
C THR A 292 -14.44 -3.79 2.89
N THR A 293 -14.47 -2.48 3.11
CA THR A 293 -13.91 -1.80 4.28
C THR A 293 -14.96 -1.70 5.38
N ASP A 294 -14.65 -2.27 6.55
CA ASP A 294 -15.11 -1.79 7.85
C ASP A 294 -14.28 -0.56 8.26
#